data_AF-A0AA43CTP2-F1
#
_entry.id   AF-A0AA43CTP2-F1
#
_cell.length_a   1.000
_cell.length_b   1.000
_cell.length_c   1.000
_cell.angle_alpha   90.00
_cell.angle_beta   90.00
_cell.angle_gamma   90.00
#
_symmetry.space_group_name_H-M   'P 1'
#
loop_
_entity.id
_entity.type
_entity.pdbx_description
1 polymer ?
#
loop_
_entity_poly.entity_id
_entity_poly.type
_entity_poly.pdbx_seq_one_letter_code
_entity_poly.pdbx_strand_id
1 'polypeptide(L)' 'DMGDSAGLTEIAEPASLVADGIIAALRDGDFHVFPDSMAKQLGSAYAGFAQNVVEANAQEG' A
#
# COMPACT_ATOMS: atom_id res chain seq x y z
N ASP A 1 14.46 -9.95 -8.15
CA ASP A 1 15.65 -9.09 -7.98
C ASP A 1 15.61 -8.25 -6.70
N MET A 2 14.73 -7.25 -6.54
CA MET A 2 14.69 -6.46 -5.28
C MET A 2 14.40 -7.33 -4.03
N GLY A 3 13.40 -8.22 -4.07
CA GLY A 3 13.12 -9.14 -2.97
C GLY A 3 14.26 -10.13 -2.67
N ASP A 4 14.99 -10.53 -3.71
CA ASP A 4 16.16 -11.41 -3.57
C ASP A 4 17.35 -10.68 -2.94
N SER A 5 17.60 -9.44 -3.37
CA SER A 5 18.65 -8.58 -2.81
C SER A 5 18.39 -8.21 -1.34
N ALA A 6 17.12 -8.14 -0.93
CA ALA A 6 16.72 -7.86 0.44
C ALA A 6 16.71 -9.11 1.35
N GLY A 7 17.03 -10.30 0.80
CA GLY A 7 16.98 -11.56 1.54
C GLY A 7 15.56 -12.01 1.89
N LEU A 8 14.55 -11.52 1.14
CA LEU A 8 13.13 -11.77 1.38
C LEU A 8 12.55 -12.86 0.47
N THR A 9 13.37 -13.58 -0.30
CA THR A 9 12.92 -14.53 -1.33
C THR A 9 11.89 -15.55 -0.84
N GLU A 10 11.96 -15.98 0.43
CA GLU A 10 11.02 -16.98 0.98
C GLU A 10 9.76 -16.39 1.64
N ILE A 11 9.71 -15.07 1.86
CA ILE A 11 8.60 -14.38 2.55
C ILE A 11 7.90 -13.38 1.61
N ALA A 12 8.53 -13.05 0.48
CA ALA A 12 8.00 -12.13 -0.50
C ALA A 12 6.80 -12.72 -1.24
N GLU A 13 5.66 -12.07 -1.12
CA GLU A 13 4.51 -12.33 -1.97
C GLU A 13 4.83 -12.02 -3.45
N PRO A 14 4.08 -12.59 -4.41
CA PRO A 14 4.35 -12.39 -5.83
C PRO A 14 4.32 -10.91 -6.21
N ALA A 15 5.31 -10.45 -6.99
CA ALA A 15 5.37 -9.06 -7.45
C ALA A 15 4.13 -8.64 -8.28
N SER A 16 3.46 -9.60 -8.92
CA SER A 16 2.20 -9.36 -9.64
C SER A 16 1.08 -8.87 -8.72
N LEU A 17 1.04 -9.32 -7.46
CA LEU A 17 0.04 -8.89 -6.48
C LEU A 17 0.08 -7.38 -6.26
N VAL A 18 1.30 -6.83 -6.16
CA VAL A 18 1.53 -5.38 -6.02
C VAL A 18 1.07 -4.63 -7.26
N ALA A 19 1.48 -5.10 -8.44
CA ALA A 19 1.11 -4.48 -9.71
C ALA A 19 -0.41 -4.45 -9.93
N ASP A 20 -1.09 -5.58 -9.74
CA ASP A 20 -2.53 -5.70 -9.93
C ASP A 20 -3.31 -4.84 -8.93
N GLY A 21 -2.86 -4.82 -7.66
CA GLY A 21 -3.46 -3.99 -6.62
C GLY A 21 -3.35 -2.49 -6.92
N ILE A 22 -2.19 -2.02 -7.37
CA ILE A 22 -2.01 -0.61 -7.75
C ILE A 22 -2.90 -0.25 -8.95
N ILE A 23 -2.97 -1.11 -9.97
CA ILE A 23 -3.80 -0.85 -11.15
C ILE A 23 -5.28 -0.77 -10.77
N ALA A 24 -5.77 -1.66 -9.91
CA ALA A 24 -7.15 -1.61 -9.41
C ALA A 24 -7.41 -0.31 -8.62
N ALA A 25 -6.51 0.03 -7.71
CA ALA A 25 -6.63 1.22 -6.88
C ALA A 25 -6.67 2.53 -7.70
N LEU A 26 -5.84 2.63 -8.74
CA LEU A 26 -5.87 3.77 -9.66
C LEU A 26 -7.20 3.87 -10.43
N ARG A 27 -7.86 2.75 -10.73
CA ARG A 27 -9.18 2.74 -11.39
C ARG A 27 -10.28 3.16 -10.44
N ASP A 28 -10.19 2.74 -9.18
CA ASP A 28 -11.22 2.98 -8.16
C ASP A 28 -11.03 4.30 -7.41
N GLY A 29 -9.89 4.97 -7.62
CA GLY A 29 -9.52 6.19 -6.88
C GLY A 29 -9.10 5.92 -5.44
N ASP A 30 -8.69 4.69 -5.10
CA ASP A 30 -8.18 4.32 -3.79
C ASP A 30 -6.70 4.68 -3.67
N PHE A 31 -6.40 5.83 -3.09
CA PHE A 31 -5.01 6.28 -2.92
C PHE A 31 -4.27 5.57 -1.77
N HIS A 32 -4.96 4.75 -0.98
CA HIS A 32 -4.42 4.05 0.18
C HIS A 32 -4.42 2.53 0.01
N VAL A 33 -4.07 2.05 -1.18
CA VAL A 33 -3.90 0.62 -1.43
C VAL A 33 -2.60 0.08 -0.82
N PHE A 34 -2.73 -1.00 -0.06
CA PHE A 34 -1.61 -1.78 0.48
C PHE A 34 -1.77 -3.24 0.05
N PRO A 35 -1.17 -3.64 -1.09
CA PRO A 35 -1.55 -4.87 -1.78
C PRO A 35 -1.04 -6.15 -1.11
N ASP A 36 0.17 -6.11 -0.56
CA ASP A 36 0.82 -7.24 0.12
C ASP A 36 0.79 -7.11 1.65
N SER A 37 1.11 -8.21 2.33
CA SER A 37 1.11 -8.36 3.79
C SER A 37 2.06 -7.38 4.49
N MET A 38 3.24 -7.11 3.92
CA MET A 38 4.21 -6.15 4.46
C MET A 38 3.70 -4.72 4.30
N ALA A 39 3.17 -4.38 3.13
CA ALA A 39 2.56 -3.10 2.83
C ALA A 39 1.37 -2.84 3.78
N LYS A 40 0.54 -3.85 4.07
CA LYS A 40 -0.60 -3.72 5.00
C LYS A 40 -0.17 -3.39 6.43
N GLN A 41 0.94 -3.97 6.90
CA GLN A 41 1.50 -3.63 8.22
C GLN A 41 1.95 -2.16 8.26
N LEU A 42 2.66 -1.71 7.23
CA LEU A 42 3.08 -0.31 7.11
C LEU A 42 1.88 0.64 7.03
N GLY A 43 0.90 0.33 6.18
CA GLY A 43 -0.32 1.10 6.01
C GLY A 43 -1.11 1.22 7.31
N SER A 44 -1.22 0.13 8.08
CA SER A 44 -1.89 0.14 9.39
C SER A 44 -1.23 1.10 10.39
N ALA A 45 0.11 1.20 10.36
CA ALA A 45 0.83 2.13 11.22
C ALA A 45 0.67 3.60 10.78
N TYR A 46 0.49 3.85 9.49
CA TYR A 46 0.40 5.21 8.92
C TYR A 46 -1.03 5.72 8.72
N ALA A 47 -2.03 4.84 8.73
CA ALA A 47 -3.43 5.14 8.43
C ALA A 47 -3.99 6.31 9.25
N GLY A 48 -3.66 6.36 10.54
CA GLY A 48 -4.12 7.43 11.42
C GLY A 48 -3.58 8.81 11.03
N PHE A 49 -2.33 8.89 10.56
CA PHE A 49 -1.77 10.16 10.08
C PHE A 49 -2.39 10.55 8.74
N ALA A 50 -2.51 9.59 7.82
CA ALA A 50 -3.08 9.83 6.50
C ALA A 50 -4.51 10.39 6.60
N GLN A 51 -5.37 9.75 7.41
CA GLN A 51 -6.76 10.18 7.62
C GLN A 51 -6.85 11.52 8.36
N ASN A 52 -6.15 11.64 9.49
CA ASN A 52 -6.38 12.78 10.41
C ASN A 52 -5.52 14.01 10.11
N VAL A 53 -4.52 13.92 9.24
CA VAL A 53 -3.62 15.04 8.92
C VAL A 53 -3.64 15.37 7.43
N VAL A 54 -3.47 14.37 6.57
CA VAL A 54 -3.40 14.60 5.12
C VAL A 54 -4.79 14.81 4.53
N GLU A 55 -5.72 13.90 4.82
CA GLU A 55 -7.08 13.93 4.28
C GLU A 55 -8.04 14.81 5.08
N ALA A 56 -7.63 15.29 6.26
CA ALA A 56 -8.48 16.08 7.15
C ALA A 56 -9.14 17.30 6.47
N ASN A 57 -8.45 17.95 5.53
CA ASN A 57 -8.98 19.10 4.78
C ASN A 57 -9.65 18.71 3.45
N ALA A 58 -9.43 17.49 2.95
CA ALA A 58 -10.07 17.00 1.74
C ALA A 58 -11.54 16.63 1.98
N GLN A 59 -11.92 16.44 3.24
CA GLN A 59 -13.25 16.03 3.69
C GLN A 59 -14.21 17.20 3.97
N GLU A 60 -13.72 18.46 3.94
CA GLU A 60 -14.52 19.67 4.15
C GLU A 60 -15.06 20.30 2.84
N GLY A 61 -15.00 19.57 1.72
CA GLY A 61 -15.46 20.01 0.39
C GLY A 61 -16.88 19.58 0.02
#